data_AF-A0A936PUW5-F1
#
_entry.id   AF-A0A936PUW5-F1
#
_cell.length_a   1.000
_cell.length_b   1.000
_cell.length_c   1.000
_cell.angle_alpha   90.00
_cell.angle_beta   90.00
_cell.angle_gamma   90.00
#
_symmetry.space_group_name_H-M   'P 1'
#
loop_
_entity.id
_entity.type
_entity.pdbx_description
1 polymer ?
#
loop_
_entity_poly.entity_id
_entity_poly.type
_entity_poly.pdbx_seq_one_letter_code
_entity_poly.pdbx_strand_id
1 'polypeptide(L)'
;MTCPELVGPAACPEDQLSECDCGDGEVCGLNIEGYGHCECYAPCATDADCGADEVCFCASRRDPTQAGHNIMHINTCLPSECDGPEDCGGELCGVALDSCQGAAAQRCHTANDACDDDGDCDSSEQCTYAESEARWTCQAKATCE
;
A
#
# COMPACT_ATOMS: atom_id res chain seq x y z
N MET A 1 12.51 -6.44 8.25
CA MET A 1 12.08 -7.75 7.68
C MET A 1 12.84 -8.00 6.36
N THR A 2 12.79 -9.17 5.70
CA THR A 2 13.30 -9.32 4.32
C THR A 2 12.17 -9.79 3.41
N CYS A 3 11.83 -9.00 2.40
CA CYS A 3 10.80 -9.35 1.45
C CYS A 3 11.25 -10.51 0.54
N PRO A 4 10.30 -11.33 0.05
CA PRO A 4 10.61 -12.32 -0.98
C PRO A 4 11.15 -11.64 -2.24
N GLU A 5 11.97 -12.37 -3.01
CA GLU A 5 12.57 -11.89 -4.25
C GLU A 5 11.49 -11.39 -5.23
N LEU A 6 11.57 -10.12 -5.61
CA LEU A 6 10.60 -9.49 -6.50
C LEU A 6 10.75 -10.02 -7.93
N VAL A 7 9.61 -10.26 -8.58
CA VAL A 7 9.54 -10.05 -10.03
C VAL A 7 9.24 -8.57 -10.13
N GLY A 8 10.17 -7.80 -10.68
CA GLY A 8 10.01 -6.35 -10.80
C GLY A 8 8.73 -5.97 -11.56
N PRO A 9 8.32 -4.69 -11.52
CA PRO A 9 7.19 -4.20 -12.29
C PRO A 9 7.24 -4.73 -13.72
N ALA A 10 6.07 -5.00 -14.31
CA ALA A 10 5.98 -5.10 -15.74
C ALA A 10 6.54 -3.81 -16.35
N ALA A 11 7.39 -3.95 -17.37
CA ALA A 11 7.99 -2.79 -18.02
C ALA A 11 6.91 -1.92 -18.65
N CYS A 12 7.08 -0.61 -18.49
CA CYS A 12 6.29 0.38 -19.18
C CYS A 12 6.44 0.29 -20.70
N PRO A 13 5.33 0.41 -21.47
CA PRO A 13 5.40 0.63 -22.91
C PRO A 13 6.31 1.81 -23.26
N GLU A 14 7.08 1.70 -24.34
CA GLU A 14 8.06 2.73 -24.74
C GLU A 14 7.43 4.12 -24.93
N ASP A 15 6.15 4.17 -25.30
CA ASP A 15 5.35 5.39 -25.51
C ASP A 15 4.80 6.01 -24.22
N GLN A 16 4.92 5.32 -23.07
CA GLN A 16 4.48 5.79 -21.75
C GLN A 16 5.66 6.04 -20.78
N LEU A 17 6.90 5.72 -21.16
CA LEU A 17 8.08 5.97 -20.34
C LEU A 17 8.26 7.47 -19.98
N SER A 18 7.74 8.38 -20.81
CA SER A 18 7.75 9.82 -20.52
C SER A 18 6.83 10.24 -19.37
N GLU A 19 5.97 9.35 -18.88
CA GLU A 19 5.12 9.58 -17.71
C GLU A 19 5.90 9.45 -16.39
N CYS A 20 7.10 8.86 -16.43
CA CYS A 20 7.94 8.61 -15.26
C CYS A 20 9.15 9.54 -15.21
N ASP A 21 9.14 10.53 -14.31
CA ASP A 21 10.33 11.27 -13.88
C ASP A 21 10.74 10.78 -12.48
N CYS A 22 11.25 9.55 -12.43
CA CYS A 22 11.53 8.88 -11.16
C CYS A 22 12.78 9.44 -10.48
N GLY A 23 12.71 9.59 -9.17
CA GLY A 23 13.83 9.96 -8.32
C GLY A 23 14.89 8.86 -8.20
N ASP A 24 15.99 9.18 -7.51
CA ASP A 24 17.06 8.23 -7.27
C ASP A 24 16.54 7.01 -6.47
N GLY A 25 16.77 5.81 -7.00
CA GLY A 25 16.36 4.56 -6.36
C GLY A 25 14.96 4.05 -6.75
N GLU A 26 14.20 4.85 -7.50
CA GLU A 26 12.90 4.46 -8.02
C GLU A 26 13.00 3.76 -9.39
N VAL A 27 12.01 2.95 -9.71
CA VAL A 27 11.85 2.28 -11.01
C VAL A 27 10.50 2.63 -11.62
N CYS A 28 10.51 2.98 -12.90
CA CYS A 28 9.26 3.16 -13.66
C CYS A 28 8.65 1.80 -13.96
N GLY A 29 7.40 1.61 -13.56
CA GLY A 29 6.67 0.36 -13.74
C GLY A 29 5.25 0.60 -14.22
N LEU A 30 4.69 -0.41 -14.88
CA LEU A 30 3.29 -0.37 -15.28
C LEU A 30 2.38 -0.57 -14.06
N ASN A 31 1.59 0.45 -13.72
CA ASN A 31 0.49 0.33 -12.80
C ASN A 31 -0.69 -0.36 -13.47
N ILE A 32 -1.00 -1.58 -13.03
CA ILE A 32 -2.12 -2.36 -13.56
C ILE A 32 -3.42 -2.05 -12.81
N GLU A 33 -3.35 -1.48 -11.60
CA GLU A 33 -4.50 -0.97 -10.84
C GLU A 33 -5.04 0.32 -11.45
N GLY A 34 -4.16 1.16 -12.00
CA GLY A 34 -4.48 2.42 -12.66
C GLY A 34 -4.63 2.34 -14.18
N TYR A 35 -5.15 1.26 -14.75
CA TYR A 35 -5.49 1.16 -16.19
C TYR A 35 -4.30 1.12 -17.19
N GLY A 36 -3.11 0.73 -16.74
CA GLY A 36 -1.95 0.59 -17.63
C GLY A 36 -1.26 1.93 -17.92
N HIS A 37 -1.14 2.76 -16.89
CA HIS A 37 -0.27 3.93 -16.85
C HIS A 37 1.06 3.60 -16.17
N CYS A 38 2.05 4.44 -16.40
CA CYS A 38 3.38 4.27 -15.84
C CYS A 38 3.57 5.14 -14.59
N GLU A 39 4.06 4.53 -13.52
CA GLU A 39 4.36 5.23 -12.26
C GLU A 39 5.73 4.82 -11.70
N CYS A 40 6.25 5.67 -10.81
CA CYS A 40 7.51 5.43 -10.13
C CYS A 40 7.27 4.64 -8.84
N TYR A 41 7.96 3.52 -8.70
CA TYR A 41 7.96 2.70 -7.49
C TYR A 41 9.32 2.81 -6.82
N ALA A 42 9.36 2.85 -5.49
CA ALA A 42 10.58 2.72 -4.71
C ALA A 42 10.72 1.26 -4.23
N PRO A 43 11.30 0.34 -5.03
CA PRO A 43 11.37 -1.06 -4.67
C PRO A 43 12.27 -1.25 -3.46
N CYS A 44 11.77 -1.96 -2.46
CA CYS A 44 12.53 -2.27 -1.26
C CYS A 44 12.62 -3.79 -1.05
N ALA A 45 13.71 -4.23 -0.42
CA ALA A 45 13.85 -5.60 0.06
C ALA A 45 13.78 -5.65 1.59
N THR A 46 14.19 -4.56 2.24
CA THR A 46 14.25 -4.38 3.68
C THR A 46 13.96 -2.93 4.04
N ASP A 47 13.65 -2.67 5.31
CA ASP A 47 13.37 -1.31 5.82
C ASP A 47 14.59 -0.38 5.68
N ALA A 48 15.80 -0.94 5.60
CA ALA A 48 17.03 -0.19 5.36
C ALA A 48 17.15 0.37 3.92
N ASP A 49 16.31 -0.10 3.00
CA ASP A 49 16.24 0.44 1.64
C ASP A 49 15.32 1.68 1.58
N CYS A 50 14.58 1.97 2.65
CA CYS A 50 13.60 3.04 2.74
C CYS A 50 14.12 4.27 3.50
N GLY A 51 13.39 5.38 3.40
CA GLY A 51 13.65 6.58 4.19
C GLY A 51 13.52 6.36 5.70
N ALA A 52 13.97 7.33 6.49
CA ALA A 52 14.00 7.22 7.95
C ALA A 52 12.62 7.07 8.62
N ASP A 53 11.56 7.50 7.93
CA ASP A 53 10.16 7.47 8.39
C ASP A 53 9.30 6.52 7.53
N GLU A 54 9.95 5.56 6.86
CA GLU A 54 9.31 4.63 5.93
C GLU A 54 9.73 3.19 6.24
N VAL A 55 8.87 2.26 5.88
CA VAL A 55 9.09 0.83 6.09
C VAL A 55 8.87 0.09 4.78
N CYS A 56 9.55 -1.04 4.63
CA CYS A 56 9.41 -1.81 3.42
C CYS A 56 8.15 -2.68 3.48
N PHE A 57 7.11 -2.24 2.78
CA PHE A 57 5.88 -2.98 2.69
C PHE A 57 6.03 -4.12 1.68
N CYS A 58 6.29 -5.33 2.18
CA CYS A 58 6.41 -6.54 1.38
C CYS A 58 5.04 -7.00 0.89
N ALA A 59 4.59 -6.43 -0.22
CA ALA A 59 3.26 -6.70 -0.71
C ALA A 59 3.17 -8.15 -1.26
N SER A 60 2.27 -8.95 -0.71
CA SER A 60 2.14 -10.37 -1.08
C SER A 60 1.49 -10.51 -2.45
N ARG A 61 2.11 -11.26 -3.37
CA ARG A 61 1.48 -11.62 -4.66
C ARG A 61 0.16 -12.35 -4.41
N ARG A 62 -0.96 -11.83 -4.94
CA ARG A 62 -2.07 -12.71 -5.29
C ARG A 62 -1.70 -13.48 -6.56
N ASP A 63 -2.08 -14.76 -6.56
CA ASP A 63 -1.74 -15.74 -7.58
C ASP A 63 -2.15 -15.26 -8.99
N PRO A 64 -1.21 -15.17 -9.97
CA PRO A 64 -1.50 -14.75 -11.34
C PRO A 64 -2.40 -15.73 -12.11
N THR A 65 -2.76 -16.89 -11.55
CA THR A 65 -3.74 -17.82 -12.13
C THR A 65 -5.19 -17.40 -11.89
N GLN A 66 -5.47 -16.43 -11.02
CA GLN A 66 -6.78 -15.80 -10.93
C GLN A 66 -6.93 -14.74 -12.02
N ALA A 67 -7.38 -15.17 -13.20
CA ALA A 67 -7.71 -14.29 -14.31
C ALA A 67 -8.67 -13.19 -13.84
N GLY A 68 -8.19 -11.95 -13.77
CA GLY A 68 -8.99 -10.76 -13.44
C GLY A 68 -8.44 -9.87 -12.33
N HIS A 69 -7.43 -10.31 -11.56
CA HIS A 69 -6.84 -9.51 -10.48
C HIS A 69 -5.31 -9.51 -10.58
N ASN A 70 -4.77 -8.70 -11.50
CA ASN A 70 -3.34 -8.46 -11.62
C ASN A 70 -2.91 -7.46 -10.55
N ILE A 71 -2.86 -7.90 -9.29
CA ILE A 71 -2.30 -7.09 -8.22
C ILE A 71 -0.78 -7.30 -8.25
N MET A 72 -0.09 -6.53 -9.11
CA MET A 72 1.38 -6.41 -9.05
C MET A 72 1.74 -5.51 -7.88
N HIS A 73 1.67 -6.09 -6.71
CA HIS A 73 2.13 -5.50 -5.48
C HIS A 73 3.66 -5.61 -5.46
N ILE A 74 4.33 -4.56 -5.94
CA ILE A 74 5.79 -4.37 -5.82
C ILE A 74 6.05 -4.01 -4.36
N ASN A 75 7.10 -4.57 -3.75
CA ASN A 75 7.46 -4.13 -2.41
C ASN A 75 7.80 -2.65 -2.50
N THR A 76 7.19 -1.83 -1.67
CA THR A 76 7.39 -0.39 -1.75
C THR A 76 7.67 0.16 -0.37
N CYS A 77 8.48 1.21 -0.32
CA CYS A 77 8.60 2.01 0.89
C CYS A 77 7.28 2.75 1.09
N LEU A 78 6.67 2.58 2.26
CA LEU A 78 5.48 3.31 2.66
C LEU A 78 5.81 4.15 3.90
N PRO A 79 5.28 5.38 4.00
CA PRO A 79 5.28 6.11 5.26
C PRO A 79 4.74 5.25 6.39
N SER A 80 5.45 5.24 7.51
CA SER A 80 5.08 4.38 8.62
C SER A 80 5.15 5.10 9.94
N GLU A 81 4.09 4.95 10.74
CA GLU A 81 4.09 5.33 12.15
C GLU A 81 4.39 4.14 13.07
N CYS A 82 4.36 2.92 12.53
CA CYS A 82 4.49 1.69 13.30
C CYS A 82 4.96 0.51 12.45
N ASP A 83 5.75 -0.39 13.04
CA ASP A 83 6.09 -1.70 12.46
C ASP A 83 5.31 -2.84 13.14
N GLY A 84 4.74 -2.57 14.31
CA GLY A 84 3.98 -3.53 15.08
C GLY A 84 3.32 -2.92 16.31
N PRO A 85 2.63 -3.76 17.11
CA PRO A 85 1.89 -3.27 18.28
C PRO A 85 2.73 -2.57 19.33
N GLU A 86 4.02 -2.91 19.43
CA GLU A 86 4.97 -2.23 20.31
C GLU A 86 5.07 -0.73 20.06
N ASP A 87 4.97 -0.29 18.80
CA ASP A 87 5.04 1.11 18.41
C ASP A 87 3.71 1.83 18.68
N CYS A 88 2.61 1.06 18.70
CA CYS A 88 1.26 1.54 18.96
C CYS A 88 0.82 1.40 20.42
N GLY A 89 1.78 1.25 21.36
CA GLY A 89 1.46 1.14 22.78
C GLY A 89 0.66 -0.12 23.16
N GLY A 90 0.73 -1.16 22.32
CA GLY A 90 0.01 -2.42 22.46
C GLY A 90 -1.19 -2.58 21.52
N GLU A 91 -1.59 -1.52 20.81
CA GLU A 91 -2.69 -1.55 19.83
C GLU A 91 -2.23 -2.09 18.46
N LEU A 92 -3.16 -2.32 17.53
CA LEU A 92 -2.82 -2.82 16.20
C LEU A 92 -2.10 -1.77 15.35
N CYS A 93 -1.16 -2.20 14.51
CA CYS A 93 -0.60 -1.40 13.43
C CYS A 93 -1.28 -1.81 12.12
N GLY A 94 -2.08 -0.92 11.54
CA GLY A 94 -2.89 -1.21 10.35
C GLY A 94 -2.32 -0.55 9.08
N VAL A 95 -2.65 -1.14 7.92
CA VAL A 95 -2.26 -0.60 6.61
C VAL A 95 -3.35 0.36 6.12
N ALA A 96 -3.05 1.66 6.13
CA ALA A 96 -3.92 2.67 5.56
C ALA A 96 -3.91 2.56 4.04
N LEU A 97 -5.09 2.59 3.43
CA LEU A 97 -5.25 2.51 1.98
C LEU A 97 -5.45 3.91 1.38
N ASP A 98 -5.01 4.10 0.14
CA ASP A 98 -5.34 5.27 -0.66
C ASP A 98 -6.78 5.21 -1.20
N SER A 99 -7.17 6.23 -1.98
CA SER A 99 -8.49 6.31 -2.60
C SER A 99 -8.81 5.15 -3.56
N CYS A 100 -7.78 4.41 -3.98
CA CYS A 100 -7.87 3.29 -4.90
C CYS A 100 -7.60 1.93 -4.24
N GLN A 101 -7.65 1.85 -2.91
CA GLN A 101 -7.35 0.64 -2.13
C GLN A 101 -5.90 0.15 -2.23
N GLY A 102 -4.98 0.95 -2.78
CA GLY A 102 -3.55 0.72 -2.72
C GLY A 102 -3.04 0.98 -1.31
N ALA A 103 -2.05 0.20 -0.84
CA ALA A 103 -1.42 0.46 0.46
C ALA A 103 -0.69 1.80 0.40
N ALA A 104 -1.05 2.73 1.29
CA ALA A 104 -0.54 4.10 1.28
C ALA A 104 0.37 4.40 2.46
N ALA A 105 0.09 3.84 3.63
CA ALA A 105 0.89 4.03 4.85
C ALA A 105 0.60 2.95 5.90
N GLN A 106 1.40 2.91 6.97
CA GLN A 106 1.04 2.21 8.20
C GLN A 106 0.69 3.20 9.30
N ARG A 107 -0.41 2.94 10.00
CA ARG A 107 -0.99 3.80 11.03
C ARG A 107 -1.37 2.98 12.26
N CYS A 108 -1.13 3.53 13.43
CA CYS A 108 -1.58 2.89 14.66
C CYS A 108 -3.09 2.96 14.81
N HIS A 109 -3.67 1.87 15.30
CA HIS A 109 -4.98 1.89 15.92
C HIS A 109 -4.89 2.56 17.30
N THR A 110 -6.00 3.12 17.73
CA THR A 110 -6.17 3.81 18.99
C THR A 110 -7.54 3.49 19.57
N ALA A 111 -7.71 3.68 20.88
CA ALA A 111 -9.01 3.52 21.54
C ALA A 111 -10.13 4.48 21.04
N ASN A 112 -9.82 5.44 20.15
CA ASN A 112 -10.79 6.36 19.56
C ASN A 112 -11.27 5.93 18.16
N ASP A 113 -10.74 4.82 17.65
CA ASP A 113 -11.15 4.27 16.37
C ASP A 113 -12.58 3.76 16.42
N ALA A 114 -13.23 3.76 15.25
CA ALA A 114 -14.56 3.20 15.11
C ALA A 114 -14.56 1.72 14.70
N CYS A 115 -13.41 1.19 14.24
CA CYS A 115 -13.24 -0.19 13.80
C CYS A 115 -11.78 -0.62 13.98
N ASP A 116 -11.58 -1.91 14.25
CA ASP A 116 -10.28 -2.58 14.22
C ASP A 116 -10.10 -3.37 12.91
N ASP A 117 -11.19 -3.90 12.36
CA ASP A 117 -11.22 -4.56 11.05
C ASP A 117 -12.57 -4.41 10.32
N ASP A 118 -12.65 -4.91 9.07
CA ASP A 118 -13.85 -4.85 8.24
C ASP A 118 -15.09 -5.52 8.88
N GLY A 119 -14.89 -6.43 9.82
CA GLY A 119 -15.96 -7.13 10.56
C GLY A 119 -16.69 -6.25 11.57
N ASP A 120 -16.09 -5.13 11.96
CA ASP A 120 -16.74 -4.12 12.82
C ASP A 120 -17.66 -3.18 12.03
N CYS A 121 -17.54 -3.18 10.70
CA CYS A 121 -18.27 -2.30 9.81
C CYS A 121 -19.51 -2.97 9.20
N ASP A 122 -20.43 -2.14 8.68
CA ASP A 122 -21.55 -2.65 7.91
C ASP A 122 -21.06 -3.33 6.62
N SER A 123 -21.84 -4.27 6.07
CA SER A 123 -21.43 -5.05 4.88
C SER A 123 -21.06 -4.25 3.62
N SER A 124 -21.52 -3.00 3.53
CA SER A 124 -21.22 -2.04 2.46
C SER A 124 -20.00 -1.16 2.72
N GLU A 125 -19.39 -1.27 3.90
CA GLU A 125 -18.28 -0.45 4.37
C GLU A 125 -17.02 -1.30 4.57
N GLN A 126 -15.89 -0.62 4.73
CA GLN A 126 -14.59 -1.19 5.04
C GLN A 126 -13.92 -0.32 6.11
N CYS A 127 -13.09 -0.92 6.95
CA CYS A 127 -12.32 -0.20 7.94
C CYS A 127 -11.14 0.49 7.24
N THR A 128 -11.16 1.82 7.18
CA THR A 128 -10.15 2.62 6.46
C THR A 128 -9.67 3.76 7.33
N TYR A 129 -8.39 4.09 7.24
CA TYR A 129 -7.84 5.23 7.94
C TYR A 129 -8.33 6.56 7.33
N ALA A 130 -9.01 7.38 8.12
CA ALA A 130 -9.48 8.69 7.72
C ALA A 130 -8.41 9.75 8.05
N GLU A 131 -7.59 10.15 7.09
CA GLU A 131 -6.53 11.16 7.29
C GLU A 131 -7.05 12.49 7.87
N SER A 132 -8.29 12.90 7.52
CA SER A 132 -8.92 14.10 8.08
C SER A 132 -9.26 14.02 9.57
N GLU A 133 -9.43 12.80 10.09
CA GLU A 133 -9.78 12.53 11.49
C GLU A 133 -8.63 11.89 12.27
N ALA A 134 -7.55 11.49 11.58
CA ALA A 134 -6.41 10.76 12.11
C ALA A 134 -6.83 9.53 12.95
N ARG A 135 -7.75 8.72 12.42
CA ARG A 135 -8.28 7.51 13.07
C ARG A 135 -8.91 6.56 12.06
N TRP A 136 -9.12 5.30 12.47
CA TRP A 136 -9.79 4.29 11.67
C TRP A 136 -11.31 4.46 11.74
N THR A 137 -11.93 4.50 10.56
CA THR A 137 -13.39 4.66 10.44
C THR A 137 -13.97 3.68 9.42
N CYS A 138 -15.21 3.26 9.64
CA CYS A 138 -15.99 2.56 8.63
C CYS A 138 -16.36 3.54 7.52
N GLN A 139 -15.87 3.29 6.31
CA GLN A 139 -16.15 4.10 5.13
C GLN A 139 -16.77 3.23 4.04
N ALA A 140 -17.60 3.82 3.19
CA ALA A 140 -18.12 3.13 2.02
C ALA A 140 -16.96 2.61 1.17
N LYS A 141 -17.06 1.36 0.69
CA LYS A 141 -16.04 0.74 -0.15
C LYS A 141 -15.76 1.61 -1.38
N ALA A 142 -14.50 2.00 -1.56
CA ALA A 142 -14.09 2.77 -2.72
C ALA A 142 -14.29 1.94 -4.00
N THR A 143 -14.77 2.59 -5.05
CA THR A 143 -14.78 2.03 -6.41
C THR A 143 -13.76 2.79 -7.23
N CYS A 144 -12.75 2.08 -7.72
CA CYS A 144 -11.77 2.62 -8.65
C CYS A 144 -12.35 2.52 -10.06
N GLU A 145 -12.51 3.65 -10.75
CA GLU A 145 -12.90 3.77 -12.16
C GLU A 145 -11.73 4.27 -13.01
#